data_AF-A0A1M6IQS3-F1
#
_entry.id   AF-A0A1M6IQS3-F1
#
_cell.length_a   1.000
_cell.length_b   1.000
_cell.length_c   1.000
_cell.angle_alpha   90.00
_cell.angle_beta   90.00
_cell.angle_gamma   90.00
#
_symmetry.space_group_name_H-M   'P 1'
#
loop_
_entity.id
_entity.type
_entity.pdbx_description
1 polymer ?
#
loop_
_entity_poly.entity_id
_entity_poly.type
_entity_poly.pdbx_seq_one_letter_code
_entity_poly.pdbx_strand_id
1 'polypeptide(L)'
;MSPQRPISVNNFKMGKPIVITRDGKTALPFEFTQYAGETGFVDALCVRTEDGFLILPRVPDVKKLYVEPTTVCNFACTTCIRNSWKDPLAHMEWPVFERILDSLPRLPRLKCVHFGGFGEPFSHPRLLDMLELVKSRGYRVEVITNGSLLNADVINKLIDIKLDMLFVSLDGPDEEEYCRIRQGADFQGVMGNIRLLQEIKRQRGVGFPELGIEFVATKDNYHKLPRLGELVVKLKARRMIVTNVLPYNEAMKEQILYDMEDTEIPFDYQSLLLMIQAQLPYMKLRTDRYCKFIEDKSMVINHRGLVSPCYALMHSYRCFIYGRAKEIRPFYLGDVKEQYLDEIWTDPAYINFRVAVKNFRFPSCTDCKFLEGCTMADDNEMDCWGNSPSCAECLWSRQIVACP
;
A
#
# COMPACT_ATOMS: atom_id res chain seq x y z
N MET A 1 2.78 -8.02 -19.77
CA MET A 1 3.47 -9.10 -19.02
C MET A 1 2.40 -9.91 -18.32
N SER A 2 2.15 -11.15 -18.74
CA SER A 2 1.11 -11.99 -18.14
C SER A 2 1.34 -12.13 -16.63
N PRO A 3 0.29 -12.02 -15.79
CA PRO A 3 0.41 -12.25 -14.36
C PRO A 3 0.95 -13.65 -14.13
N GLN A 4 1.89 -13.79 -13.19
CA GLN A 4 2.45 -15.07 -12.75
C GLN A 4 1.30 -15.97 -12.29
N ARG A 5 0.77 -16.81 -13.17
CA ARG A 5 -0.20 -17.81 -12.80
C ARG A 5 0.57 -18.95 -12.13
N PRO A 6 0.13 -19.40 -10.94
CA PRO A 6 0.60 -20.65 -10.39
C PRO A 6 0.50 -21.76 -11.45
N ILE A 7 1.52 -22.62 -11.54
CA ILE A 7 1.45 -23.76 -12.45
C ILE A 7 0.57 -24.80 -11.77
N SER A 8 -0.70 -24.86 -12.16
CA SER A 8 -1.53 -26.00 -11.86
C SER A 8 -1.07 -27.18 -12.72
N VAL A 9 -1.06 -28.41 -12.18
CA VAL A 9 -0.95 -29.62 -13.00
C VAL A 9 -2.05 -29.74 -14.05
N ASN A 10 -3.10 -28.91 -14.03
CA ASN A 10 -4.02 -28.72 -15.16
C ASN A 10 -3.33 -28.19 -16.43
N ASN A 11 -2.08 -27.71 -16.34
CA ASN A 11 -1.23 -27.38 -17.50
C ASN A 11 -0.70 -28.64 -18.20
N PHE A 12 -0.71 -29.79 -17.54
CA PHE A 12 -0.67 -31.07 -18.25
C PHE A 12 -2.06 -31.31 -18.81
N LYS A 13 -2.20 -31.30 -20.15
CA LYS A 13 -3.50 -31.56 -20.78
C LYS A 13 -3.98 -32.94 -20.38
N MET A 14 -5.13 -33.00 -19.69
CA MET A 14 -5.76 -34.26 -19.30
C MET A 14 -5.89 -35.19 -20.52
N GLY A 15 -5.47 -36.45 -20.35
CA GLY A 15 -5.45 -37.44 -21.43
C GLY A 15 -4.28 -37.36 -22.42
N LYS A 16 -3.32 -36.43 -22.24
CA LYS A 16 -2.07 -36.44 -23.01
C LYS A 16 -0.95 -37.22 -22.28
N PRO A 17 -0.18 -38.06 -22.99
CA PRO A 17 0.95 -38.75 -22.41
C PRO A 17 2.03 -37.74 -21.98
N ILE A 18 2.64 -37.99 -20.83
CA ILE A 18 3.81 -37.27 -20.32
C ILE A 18 5.03 -38.19 -20.43
N VAL A 19 6.19 -37.61 -20.72
CA VAL A 19 7.45 -38.36 -20.75
C VAL A 19 8.07 -38.29 -19.36
N ILE A 20 8.11 -39.44 -18.67
CA ILE A 20 8.84 -39.61 -17.43
C ILE A 20 10.10 -40.40 -17.76
N THR A 21 11.25 -39.79 -17.48
CA THR A 21 12.57 -40.38 -17.63
C THR A 21 12.80 -41.49 -16.60
N ARG A 22 13.80 -42.36 -16.81
CA ARG A 22 14.07 -43.49 -15.90
C ARG A 22 14.39 -43.07 -14.47
N ASP A 23 14.93 -41.86 -14.28
CA ASP A 23 15.21 -41.24 -12.98
C ASP A 23 14.01 -40.48 -12.41
N GLY A 24 12.80 -40.66 -12.97
CA GLY A 24 11.55 -40.11 -12.45
C GLY A 24 11.31 -38.63 -12.77
N LYS A 25 12.15 -38.02 -13.61
CA LYS A 25 12.00 -36.60 -13.98
C LYS A 25 11.07 -36.44 -15.18
N THR A 26 10.30 -35.36 -15.18
CA THR A 26 9.50 -34.91 -16.32
C THR A 26 9.79 -33.44 -16.58
N ALA A 27 9.86 -33.07 -17.86
CA ALA A 27 9.95 -31.67 -18.24
C ALA A 27 8.59 -31.01 -17.98
N LEU A 28 8.59 -29.95 -17.17
CA LEU A 28 7.40 -29.13 -17.00
C LEU A 28 7.05 -28.45 -18.33
N PRO A 29 5.77 -28.31 -18.70
CA PRO A 29 5.34 -27.87 -20.04
C PRO A 29 5.57 -26.38 -20.34
N PHE A 30 6.48 -25.72 -19.62
CA PHE A 30 6.78 -24.31 -19.71
C PHE A 30 8.23 -24.05 -19.26
N GLU A 31 8.84 -23.04 -19.83
CA GLU A 31 10.22 -22.65 -19.51
C GLU A 31 10.26 -21.70 -18.31
N PHE A 32 11.12 -22.00 -17.34
CA PHE A 32 11.44 -21.11 -16.22
C PHE A 32 12.56 -20.11 -16.57
N THR A 33 12.87 -19.89 -17.85
CA THR A 33 13.98 -19.03 -18.31
C THR A 33 13.93 -17.62 -17.72
N GLN A 34 12.74 -17.07 -17.46
CA GLN A 34 12.57 -15.76 -16.81
C GLN A 34 12.92 -15.73 -15.30
N TYR A 35 13.07 -16.91 -14.67
CA TYR A 35 13.28 -17.10 -13.23
C TYR A 35 14.61 -17.75 -12.89
N ALA A 36 15.14 -18.60 -13.76
CA ALA A 36 16.32 -19.44 -13.53
C ALA A 36 17.65 -18.67 -13.53
N GLY A 37 17.66 -17.39 -13.91
CA GLY A 37 18.86 -16.57 -13.96
C GLY A 37 20.01 -17.26 -14.68
N GLU A 38 21.24 -17.04 -14.20
CA GLU A 38 22.47 -17.65 -14.74
C GLU A 38 22.71 -19.09 -14.24
N THR A 39 22.06 -19.50 -13.14
CA THR A 39 22.30 -20.80 -12.49
C THR A 39 21.61 -21.96 -13.19
N GLY A 40 20.57 -21.68 -13.99
CA GLY A 40 19.81 -22.69 -14.71
C GLY A 40 18.79 -23.47 -13.88
N PHE A 41 18.59 -23.14 -12.59
CA PHE A 41 17.63 -23.77 -11.69
C PHE A 41 16.79 -22.76 -10.90
N VAL A 42 15.58 -23.14 -10.51
CA VAL A 42 14.64 -22.34 -9.70
C VAL A 42 14.09 -23.19 -8.58
N ASP A 43 14.32 -22.78 -7.34
CA ASP A 43 13.65 -23.39 -6.19
C ASP A 43 12.15 -23.12 -6.26
N ALA A 44 11.34 -24.13 -5.98
CA ALA A 44 9.89 -24.00 -6.01
C ALA A 44 9.23 -24.80 -4.89
N LEU A 45 8.09 -24.31 -4.42
CA LEU A 45 7.21 -25.05 -3.53
C LEU A 45 6.22 -25.87 -4.36
N CYS A 46 6.01 -27.11 -3.95
CA CYS A 46 4.94 -27.95 -4.47
C CYS A 46 3.82 -27.99 -3.44
N VAL A 47 2.67 -27.42 -3.77
CA VAL A 47 1.50 -27.36 -2.90
C VAL A 47 0.40 -28.25 -3.46
N ARG A 48 -0.09 -29.21 -2.68
CA ARG A 48 -1.25 -30.01 -3.07
C ARG A 48 -2.52 -29.15 -3.00
N THR A 49 -3.36 -29.26 -4.02
CA THR A 49 -4.69 -28.64 -4.10
C THR A 49 -5.75 -29.72 -4.29
N GLU A 50 -7.03 -29.37 -4.17
CA GLU A 50 -8.14 -30.29 -4.46
C GLU A 50 -8.05 -30.84 -5.89
N ASP A 51 -7.73 -29.98 -6.86
CA ASP A 51 -7.60 -30.34 -8.28
C ASP A 51 -6.18 -30.80 -8.68
N GLY A 52 -5.29 -31.11 -7.73
CA GLY A 52 -3.94 -31.62 -8.01
C GLY A 52 -2.79 -30.96 -7.23
N PHE A 53 -1.86 -30.34 -7.96
CA PHE A 53 -0.62 -29.75 -7.45
C PHE A 53 -0.37 -28.37 -8.07
N LEU A 54 0.27 -27.52 -7.29
CA LEU A 54 0.66 -26.18 -7.64
C LEU A 54 2.17 -26.04 -7.48
N ILE A 55 2.88 -25.66 -8.54
CA ILE A 55 4.32 -25.33 -8.46
C ILE A 55 4.47 -23.81 -8.37
N LEU A 56 5.09 -23.36 -7.28
CA LEU A 56 5.25 -21.95 -6.93
C LEU A 56 6.74 -21.59 -6.85
N PRO A 57 7.28 -20.81 -7.79
CA PRO A 57 8.69 -20.44 -7.76
C PRO A 57 9.02 -19.53 -6.57
N ARG A 58 10.13 -19.83 -5.88
CA ARG A 58 10.67 -19.05 -4.77
C ARG A 58 11.63 -18.00 -5.30
N VAL A 59 11.07 -16.88 -5.77
CA VAL A 59 11.83 -15.80 -6.40
C VAL A 59 11.71 -14.49 -5.62
N PRO A 60 12.82 -13.77 -5.38
CA PRO A 60 12.83 -12.48 -4.67
C PRO A 60 12.38 -11.34 -5.61
N ASP A 61 11.11 -11.40 -6.02
CA ASP A 61 10.56 -10.56 -7.07
C ASP A 61 9.74 -9.35 -6.58
N VAL A 62 10.00 -8.91 -5.34
CA VAL A 62 9.50 -7.64 -4.78
C VAL A 62 9.80 -6.51 -5.75
N LYS A 63 8.83 -5.64 -6.02
CA LYS A 63 9.00 -4.46 -6.88
C LYS A 63 8.85 -3.14 -6.13
N LYS A 64 8.08 -3.11 -5.05
CA LYS A 64 7.86 -1.93 -4.21
C LYS A 64 8.03 -2.29 -2.74
N LEU A 65 8.80 -1.48 -2.01
CA LEU A 65 8.98 -1.59 -0.58
C LEU A 65 8.34 -0.38 0.10
N TYR A 66 7.47 -0.59 1.07
CA TYR A 66 6.95 0.45 1.94
C TYR A 66 7.68 0.40 3.27
N VAL A 67 8.15 1.54 3.76
CA VAL A 67 8.88 1.66 5.02
C VAL A 67 8.18 2.71 5.88
N GLU A 68 7.78 2.33 7.09
CA GLU A 68 7.32 3.26 8.11
C GLU A 68 8.52 3.71 8.95
N PRO A 69 9.05 4.94 8.75
CA PRO A 69 10.18 5.40 9.55
C PRO A 69 9.76 5.82 10.96
N THR A 70 8.48 6.11 11.20
CA THR A 70 8.00 6.67 12.47
C THR A 70 6.48 6.53 12.60
N THR A 71 6.01 6.37 13.84
CA THR A 71 4.58 6.48 14.22
C THR A 71 4.26 7.83 14.86
N VAL A 72 5.28 8.65 15.14
CA VAL A 72 5.13 10.04 15.60
C VAL A 72 4.55 10.89 14.49
N CYS A 73 3.58 11.74 14.81
CA CYS A 73 3.03 12.72 13.90
C CYS A 73 2.59 13.96 14.67
N ASN A 74 2.81 15.13 14.08
CA ASN A 74 2.48 16.43 14.65
C ASN A 74 1.01 16.83 14.45
N PHE A 75 0.22 16.06 13.69
CA PHE A 75 -1.22 16.23 13.55
C PHE A 75 -2.00 15.13 14.28
N ALA A 76 -3.27 15.42 14.57
CA ALA A 76 -4.23 14.51 15.21
C ALA A 76 -5.50 14.37 14.34
N CYS A 77 -5.34 14.01 13.06
CA CYS A 77 -6.46 13.99 12.12
C CYS A 77 -7.61 13.08 12.59
N THR A 78 -8.85 13.53 12.44
CA THR A 78 -10.06 12.80 12.83
C THR A 78 -10.22 11.50 12.05
N THR A 79 -9.72 11.46 10.81
CA THR A 79 -9.77 10.31 9.89
C THR A 79 -8.61 9.33 10.08
N CYS A 80 -7.67 9.60 10.99
CA CYS A 80 -6.47 8.79 11.15
C CYS A 80 -6.75 7.50 11.94
N ILE A 81 -6.12 6.40 11.52
CA ILE A 81 -6.08 5.13 12.25
C ILE A 81 -5.57 5.28 13.69
N ARG A 82 -4.75 6.31 13.96
CA ARG A 82 -4.18 6.59 15.28
C ARG A 82 -5.24 6.88 16.36
N ASN A 83 -6.48 7.19 15.96
CA ASN A 83 -7.61 7.35 16.89
C ASN A 83 -8.08 6.03 17.53
N SER A 84 -7.73 4.87 16.95
CA SER A 84 -8.13 3.55 17.43
C SER A 84 -6.97 2.57 17.54
N TRP A 85 -5.76 3.11 17.46
CA TRP A 85 -4.48 2.41 17.46
C TRP A 85 -4.01 2.12 18.89
N LYS A 86 -3.26 1.02 19.09
CA LYS A 86 -2.73 0.62 20.41
C LYS A 86 -1.20 0.68 20.56
N ASP A 87 -0.44 0.70 19.47
CA ASP A 87 1.03 0.70 19.51
C ASP A 87 1.62 2.05 19.99
N PRO A 88 2.84 2.05 20.56
CA PRO A 88 3.46 3.27 21.04
C PRO A 88 3.94 4.20 19.92
N LEU A 89 4.13 5.47 20.27
CA LEU A 89 4.82 6.44 19.43
C LEU A 89 6.33 6.19 19.46
N ALA A 90 6.93 5.92 18.31
CA ALA A 90 8.34 5.61 18.20
C ALA A 90 8.89 5.95 16.81
N HIS A 91 10.20 6.13 16.76
CA HIS A 91 11.00 6.27 15.56
C HIS A 91 11.71 4.94 15.25
N MET A 92 11.92 4.64 13.97
CA MET A 92 12.76 3.52 13.57
C MET A 92 14.20 3.73 14.03
N GLU A 93 14.75 2.75 14.73
CA GLU A 93 16.15 2.80 15.14
C GLU A 93 17.08 2.65 13.93
N TRP A 94 18.21 3.35 13.94
CA TRP A 94 19.15 3.31 12.83
C TRP A 94 19.65 1.90 12.45
N PRO A 95 19.99 1.00 13.41
CA PRO A 95 20.39 -0.35 13.08
C PRO A 95 19.32 -1.13 12.31
N VAL A 96 18.03 -0.88 12.58
CA VAL A 96 16.93 -1.50 11.82
C VAL A 96 16.95 -1.03 10.37
N PHE A 97 17.14 0.26 10.14
CA PHE A 97 17.24 0.81 8.78
C PHE A 97 18.48 0.30 8.03
N GLU A 98 19.61 0.13 8.70
CA GLU A 98 20.81 -0.48 8.11
C GLU A 98 20.53 -1.90 7.61
N ARG A 99 19.79 -2.71 8.38
CA ARG A 99 19.34 -4.05 7.95
C ARG A 99 18.44 -4.02 6.71
N ILE A 100 17.58 -3.00 6.60
CA ILE A 100 16.76 -2.79 5.39
C ILE A 100 17.67 -2.48 4.20
N LEU A 101 18.63 -1.56 4.36
CA LEU A 101 19.58 -1.19 3.30
C LEU A 101 20.43 -2.38 2.82
N ASP A 102 20.92 -3.20 3.74
CA ASP A 102 21.71 -4.40 3.43
C ASP A 102 20.90 -5.44 2.63
N SER A 103 19.58 -5.43 2.78
CA SER A 103 18.69 -6.35 2.06
C SER A 103 18.38 -5.90 0.62
N LEU A 104 18.48 -4.61 0.30
CA LEU A 104 18.01 -4.10 -1.01
C LEU A 104 18.74 -4.72 -2.22
N PRO A 105 20.07 -4.92 -2.21
CA PRO A 105 20.78 -5.55 -3.32
C PRO A 105 20.32 -7.00 -3.61
N ARG A 106 19.71 -7.67 -2.63
CA ARG A 106 19.20 -9.04 -2.74
C ARG A 106 17.80 -9.09 -3.38
N LEU A 107 17.21 -7.94 -3.68
CA LEU A 107 15.91 -7.80 -4.35
C LEU A 107 16.11 -7.30 -5.79
N PRO A 108 16.46 -8.18 -6.75
CA PRO A 108 16.85 -7.77 -8.10
C PRO A 108 15.74 -7.12 -8.94
N ARG A 109 14.48 -7.22 -8.48
CA ARG A 109 13.32 -6.62 -9.15
C ARG A 109 12.80 -5.37 -8.43
N LEU A 110 13.39 -4.98 -7.30
CA LEU A 110 12.98 -3.82 -6.53
C LEU A 110 13.22 -2.56 -7.35
N LYS A 111 12.18 -1.74 -7.50
CA LYS A 111 12.24 -0.48 -8.25
C LYS A 111 12.05 0.74 -7.37
N CYS A 112 11.21 0.60 -6.35
CA CYS A 112 10.68 1.73 -5.60
C CYS A 112 10.69 1.46 -4.10
N VAL A 113 11.17 2.41 -3.32
CA VAL A 113 11.01 2.45 -1.86
C VAL A 113 10.15 3.66 -1.51
N HIS A 114 9.03 3.43 -0.85
CA HIS A 114 8.09 4.44 -0.43
C HIS A 114 8.16 4.60 1.09
N PHE A 115 8.47 5.80 1.56
CA PHE A 115 8.46 6.14 2.97
C PHE A 115 7.10 6.74 3.34
N GLY A 116 6.42 6.09 4.27
CA GLY A 116 5.06 6.44 4.66
C GLY A 116 4.66 5.77 5.96
N GLY A 117 3.47 5.18 6.01
CA GLY A 117 2.90 4.62 7.23
C GLY A 117 1.94 5.61 7.89
N PHE A 118 1.81 5.52 9.22
CA PHE A 118 0.74 6.22 9.92
C PHE A 118 1.22 7.37 10.81
N GLY A 119 2.54 7.58 10.89
CA GLY A 119 3.16 8.80 11.41
C GLY A 119 3.36 9.89 10.33
N GLU A 120 4.06 10.96 10.69
CA GLU A 120 4.57 11.96 9.75
C GLU A 120 6.04 11.65 9.49
N PRO A 121 6.44 11.15 8.30
CA PRO A 121 7.82 10.78 8.03
C PRO A 121 8.83 11.89 8.36
N PHE A 122 8.52 13.16 8.06
CA PHE A 122 9.44 14.28 8.31
C PHE A 122 9.62 14.62 9.81
N SER A 123 8.86 13.99 10.70
CA SER A 123 9.13 14.04 12.15
C SER A 123 10.31 13.15 12.57
N HIS A 124 10.73 12.21 11.71
CA HIS A 124 11.88 11.36 11.99
C HIS A 124 13.19 12.15 11.78
N PRO A 125 14.09 12.24 12.78
CA PRO A 125 15.25 13.13 12.74
C PRO A 125 16.26 12.78 11.64
N ARG A 126 16.24 11.53 11.16
CA ARG A 126 17.13 11.04 10.11
C ARG A 126 16.42 10.65 8.81
N LEU A 127 15.19 11.13 8.57
CA LEU A 127 14.48 10.78 7.33
C LEU A 127 15.32 11.14 6.09
N LEU A 128 15.88 12.34 6.04
CA LEU A 128 16.64 12.80 4.86
C LEU A 128 17.85 11.90 4.57
N ASP A 129 18.54 11.41 5.60
CA ASP A 129 19.62 10.42 5.46
C ASP A 129 19.10 9.11 4.84
N MET A 130 17.94 8.64 5.30
CA MET A 130 17.31 7.42 4.79
C MET A 130 16.98 7.55 3.29
N LEU A 131 16.38 8.68 2.89
CA LEU A 131 16.05 8.96 1.49
C LEU A 131 17.31 8.99 0.62
N GLU A 132 18.37 9.69 1.08
CA GLU A 132 19.65 9.83 0.37
C GLU A 132 20.36 8.48 0.19
N LEU A 133 20.38 7.63 1.22
CA LEU A 133 21.01 6.31 1.17
C LEU A 133 20.28 5.33 0.24
N VAL A 134 18.95 5.38 0.20
CA VAL A 134 18.20 4.56 -0.77
C VAL A 134 18.39 5.09 -2.19
N LYS A 135 18.34 6.41 -2.37
CA LYS A 135 18.44 7.02 -3.70
C LYS A 135 19.82 6.85 -4.33
N SER A 136 20.89 6.96 -3.54
CA SER A 136 22.27 6.72 -3.98
C SER A 136 22.53 5.28 -4.46
N ARG A 137 21.70 4.32 -4.06
CA ARG A 137 21.73 2.93 -4.55
C ARG A 137 20.93 2.72 -5.85
N GLY A 138 20.38 3.78 -6.42
CA GLY A 138 19.71 3.77 -7.73
C GLY A 138 18.22 3.44 -7.69
N TYR A 139 17.59 3.37 -6.50
CA TYR A 139 16.16 3.11 -6.39
C TYR A 139 15.33 4.40 -6.57
N ARG A 140 14.11 4.24 -7.08
CA ARG A 140 13.08 5.30 -7.00
C ARG A 140 12.67 5.47 -5.54
N VAL A 141 12.60 6.71 -5.07
CA VAL A 141 12.21 7.06 -3.71
C VAL A 141 10.96 7.93 -3.74
N GLU A 142 9.95 7.51 -2.97
CA GLU A 142 8.70 8.23 -2.80
C GLU A 142 8.46 8.50 -1.31
N VAL A 143 7.84 9.63 -0.98
CA VAL A 143 7.45 9.96 0.40
C VAL A 143 6.03 10.50 0.42
N ILE A 144 5.25 10.12 1.42
CA ILE A 144 3.99 10.79 1.76
C ILE A 144 4.14 11.63 3.03
N THR A 145 3.57 12.83 3.04
CA THR A 145 3.66 13.78 4.16
C THR A 145 2.38 14.61 4.30
N ASN A 146 2.12 15.11 5.51
CA ASN A 146 1.13 16.15 5.76
C ASN A 146 1.57 17.55 5.26
N GLY A 147 2.83 17.71 4.85
CA GLY A 147 3.38 18.93 4.23
C GLY A 147 3.76 20.06 5.20
N SER A 148 3.47 19.93 6.50
CA SER A 148 3.71 21.00 7.48
C SER A 148 5.18 21.25 7.80
N LEU A 149 6.04 20.23 7.65
CA LEU A 149 7.46 20.29 7.98
C LEU A 149 8.36 20.58 6.75
N LEU A 150 7.76 20.92 5.60
CA LEU A 150 8.48 21.20 4.35
C LEU A 150 9.00 22.64 4.29
N ASN A 151 9.95 22.99 5.17
CA ASN A 151 10.64 24.27 5.10
C ASN A 151 11.65 24.34 3.94
N ALA A 152 12.26 25.51 3.72
CA ALA A 152 13.20 25.73 2.62
C ALA A 152 14.39 24.76 2.63
N ASP A 153 14.96 24.45 3.80
CA ASP A 153 16.11 23.54 3.91
C ASP A 153 15.74 22.11 3.55
N VAL A 154 14.61 21.63 4.07
CA VAL A 154 14.05 20.32 3.72
C VAL A 154 13.79 20.24 2.22
N ILE A 155 13.12 21.24 1.64
CA ILE A 155 12.83 21.29 0.20
C ILE A 155 14.11 21.24 -0.63
N ASN A 156 15.11 22.05 -0.29
CA ASN A 156 16.40 22.06 -1.00
C ASN A 156 17.06 20.68 -0.92
N LYS A 157 17.08 20.04 0.26
CA LYS A 157 17.66 18.69 0.42
C LYS A 157 16.88 17.63 -0.37
N LEU A 158 15.55 17.68 -0.43
CA LEU A 158 14.74 16.78 -1.26
C LEU A 158 15.08 16.91 -2.75
N ILE A 159 15.30 18.14 -3.22
CA ILE A 159 15.75 18.43 -4.58
C ILE A 159 17.18 17.90 -4.79
N ASP A 160 18.11 18.13 -3.87
CA ASP A 160 19.50 17.66 -3.99
C ASP A 160 19.59 16.13 -4.03
N ILE A 161 18.77 15.44 -3.21
CA ILE A 161 18.60 13.98 -3.24
C ILE A 161 18.03 13.51 -4.59
N LYS A 162 17.28 14.38 -5.29
CA LYS A 162 16.46 14.04 -6.46
C LYS A 162 15.33 13.08 -6.11
N LEU A 163 14.61 13.35 -5.01
CA LEU A 163 13.42 12.60 -4.64
C LEU A 163 12.47 12.49 -5.85
N ASP A 164 11.94 11.31 -6.14
CA ASP A 164 11.15 11.10 -7.35
C ASP A 164 9.73 11.63 -7.19
N MET A 165 9.09 11.33 -6.05
CA MET A 165 7.68 11.61 -5.81
C MET A 165 7.45 12.05 -4.36
N LEU A 166 6.78 13.20 -4.20
CA LEU A 166 6.28 13.67 -2.91
C LEU A 166 4.75 13.71 -2.97
N PHE A 167 4.10 12.86 -2.19
CA PHE A 167 2.66 12.93 -1.94
C PHE A 167 2.41 13.84 -0.74
N VAL A 168 1.55 14.85 -0.92
CA VAL A 168 1.07 15.68 0.18
C VAL A 168 -0.40 15.35 0.42
N SER A 169 -0.72 14.98 1.65
CA SER A 169 -2.09 14.67 2.01
C SER A 169 -2.89 15.97 2.25
N LEU A 170 -3.95 16.17 1.46
CA LEU A 170 -4.76 17.38 1.44
C LEU A 170 -6.24 16.97 1.34
N ASP A 171 -6.99 17.05 2.45
CA ASP A 171 -8.37 16.52 2.56
C ASP A 171 -9.47 17.56 2.29
N GLY A 172 -9.14 18.64 1.59
CA GLY A 172 -10.10 19.67 1.21
C GLY A 172 -9.44 20.92 0.63
N PRO A 173 -10.17 21.67 -0.23
CA PRO A 173 -9.70 22.95 -0.76
C PRO A 173 -9.96 24.13 0.19
N ASP A 174 -10.73 23.92 1.25
CA ASP A 174 -11.17 24.96 2.18
C ASP A 174 -10.45 24.83 3.53
N GLU A 175 -9.94 25.96 4.06
CA GLU A 175 -9.14 26.00 5.29
C GLU A 175 -9.89 25.48 6.52
N GLU A 176 -11.12 25.93 6.73
CA GLU A 176 -11.92 25.54 7.91
C GLU A 176 -12.15 24.03 7.97
N GLU A 177 -12.55 23.43 6.85
CA GLU A 177 -12.79 21.99 6.74
C GLU A 177 -11.48 21.20 6.87
N TYR A 178 -10.42 21.66 6.21
CA TYR A 178 -9.10 21.04 6.30
C TYR A 178 -8.62 21.01 7.75
N CYS A 179 -8.72 22.11 8.49
CA CYS A 179 -8.32 22.19 9.89
C CYS A 179 -9.23 21.39 10.83
N ARG A 180 -10.54 21.28 10.51
CA ARG A 180 -11.49 20.42 11.24
C ARG A 180 -11.11 18.94 11.10
N ILE A 181 -10.79 18.49 9.90
CA ILE A 181 -10.38 17.10 9.62
C ILE A 181 -8.97 16.84 10.15
N ARG A 182 -8.03 17.74 9.88
CA ARG A 182 -6.61 17.64 10.25
C ARG A 182 -6.31 18.52 11.44
N GLN A 183 -6.76 18.09 12.61
CA GLN A 183 -6.55 18.83 13.85
C GLN A 183 -5.06 19.05 14.12
N GLY A 184 -4.72 20.30 14.45
CA GLY A 184 -3.33 20.76 14.63
C GLY A 184 -2.65 21.25 13.34
N ALA A 185 -3.35 21.25 12.21
CA ALA A 185 -2.80 21.74 10.95
C ALA A 185 -2.91 23.26 10.79
N ASP A 186 -1.90 23.83 10.12
CA ASP A 186 -1.90 25.17 9.56
C ASP A 186 -2.07 25.06 8.04
N PHE A 187 -3.29 25.26 7.55
CA PHE A 187 -3.59 25.17 6.12
C PHE A 187 -2.76 26.14 5.29
N GLN A 188 -2.67 27.41 5.73
CA GLN A 188 -1.92 28.43 4.98
C GLN A 188 -0.43 28.12 4.96
N GLY A 189 0.12 27.63 6.08
CA GLY A 189 1.49 27.15 6.17
C GLY A 189 1.78 25.98 5.21
N VAL A 190 0.93 24.95 5.21
CA VAL A 190 1.07 23.79 4.28
C VAL A 190 0.99 24.25 2.83
N MET A 191 0.01 25.09 2.49
CA MET A 191 -0.15 25.64 1.13
C MET A 191 1.05 26.53 0.75
N GLY A 192 1.59 27.30 1.69
CA GLY A 192 2.81 28.08 1.55
C GLY A 192 4.02 27.20 1.23
N ASN A 193 4.19 26.10 1.96
CA ASN A 193 5.28 25.14 1.75
C ASN A 193 5.20 24.48 0.36
N ILE A 194 4.00 24.10 -0.09
CA ILE A 194 3.82 23.52 -1.44
C ILE A 194 4.16 24.56 -2.52
N ARG A 195 3.73 25.82 -2.36
CA ARG A 195 4.09 26.90 -3.28
C ARG A 195 5.59 27.15 -3.29
N LEU A 196 6.24 27.14 -2.12
CA LEU A 196 7.69 27.29 -1.97
C LEU A 196 8.44 26.16 -2.67
N LEU A 197 7.98 24.91 -2.56
CA LEU A 197 8.53 23.77 -3.30
C LEU A 197 8.51 24.04 -4.81
N GLN A 198 7.37 24.44 -5.36
CA GLN A 198 7.24 24.71 -6.80
C GLN A 198 8.08 25.92 -7.23
N GLU A 199 8.22 26.93 -6.38
CA GLU A 199 9.06 28.10 -6.63
C GLU A 199 10.54 27.70 -6.72
N ILE A 200 11.06 26.98 -5.72
CA ILE A 200 12.47 26.54 -5.70
C ILE A 200 12.77 25.62 -6.89
N LYS A 201 11.85 24.71 -7.24
CA LYS A 201 11.96 23.88 -8.44
C LYS A 201 12.08 24.70 -9.71
N ARG A 202 11.27 25.76 -9.85
CA ARG A 202 11.32 26.69 -10.99
C ARG A 202 12.65 27.44 -11.04
N GLN A 203 13.11 27.98 -9.92
CA GLN A 203 14.37 28.72 -9.82
C GLN A 203 15.58 27.86 -10.18
N ARG A 204 15.58 26.59 -9.75
CA ARG A 204 16.64 25.62 -10.07
C ARG A 204 16.47 24.94 -11.44
N GLY A 205 15.37 25.20 -12.15
CA GLY A 205 15.10 24.58 -13.46
C GLY A 205 14.90 23.07 -13.42
N VAL A 206 14.35 22.52 -12.33
CA VAL A 206 14.19 21.07 -12.11
C VAL A 206 12.72 20.64 -12.02
N GLY A 207 12.44 19.41 -12.46
CA GLY A 207 11.09 18.82 -12.43
C GLY A 207 10.76 18.02 -11.17
N PHE A 208 11.77 17.64 -10.37
CA PHE A 208 11.65 16.77 -9.19
C PHE A 208 11.68 17.57 -7.87
N PRO A 209 11.08 17.05 -6.78
CA PRO A 209 10.17 15.89 -6.79
C PRO A 209 8.89 16.18 -7.58
N GLU A 210 8.36 15.16 -8.24
CA GLU A 210 6.98 15.22 -8.75
C GLU A 210 6.04 15.40 -7.55
N LEU A 211 4.99 16.20 -7.69
CA LEU A 211 4.02 16.47 -6.62
C LEU A 211 2.73 15.69 -6.89
N GLY A 212 2.25 14.98 -5.87
CA GLY A 212 1.00 14.25 -5.87
C GLY A 212 0.17 14.68 -4.67
N ILE A 213 -1.15 14.64 -4.82
CA ILE A 213 -2.09 14.95 -3.74
C ILE A 213 -2.84 13.68 -3.36
N GLU A 214 -2.96 13.42 -2.07
CA GLU A 214 -3.79 12.34 -1.54
C GLU A 214 -4.92 12.92 -0.69
N PHE A 215 -6.14 12.42 -0.92
CA PHE A 215 -7.36 12.94 -0.32
C PHE A 215 -8.23 11.80 0.20
N VAL A 216 -8.64 11.91 1.46
CA VAL A 216 -9.62 11.04 2.08
C VAL A 216 -11.02 11.62 1.90
N ALA A 217 -11.83 10.92 1.10
CA ALA A 217 -13.20 11.29 0.81
C ALA A 217 -14.16 10.81 1.90
N THR A 218 -15.03 11.72 2.34
CA THR A 218 -16.13 11.53 3.28
C THR A 218 -17.42 12.13 2.72
N LYS A 219 -18.58 11.79 3.30
CA LYS A 219 -19.87 12.45 2.94
C LYS A 219 -19.79 13.97 3.06
N ASP A 220 -19.01 14.48 4.03
CA ASP A 220 -18.82 15.92 4.22
C ASP A 220 -18.06 16.60 3.07
N ASN A 221 -17.08 15.95 2.44
CA ASN A 221 -16.13 16.65 1.54
C ASN A 221 -16.13 16.16 0.07
N TYR A 222 -16.77 15.03 -0.25
CA TYR A 222 -16.69 14.44 -1.60
C TYR A 222 -17.25 15.36 -2.70
N HIS A 223 -18.27 16.16 -2.40
CA HIS A 223 -18.88 17.10 -3.33
C HIS A 223 -17.90 18.23 -3.74
N LYS A 224 -16.77 18.37 -3.04
CA LYS A 224 -15.72 19.35 -3.33
C LYS A 224 -14.57 18.78 -4.17
N LEU A 225 -14.60 17.50 -4.52
CA LEU A 225 -13.61 16.88 -5.42
C LEU A 225 -13.34 17.70 -6.69
N PRO A 226 -14.33 18.36 -7.33
CA PRO A 226 -14.07 19.27 -8.45
C PRO A 226 -13.14 20.44 -8.12
N ARG A 227 -13.43 21.14 -7.02
CA ARG A 227 -12.63 22.26 -6.54
C ARG A 227 -11.24 21.81 -6.09
N LEU A 228 -11.13 20.60 -5.54
CA LEU A 228 -9.85 19.97 -5.26
C LEU A 228 -9.07 19.71 -6.56
N GLY A 229 -9.71 19.21 -7.61
CA GLY A 229 -9.07 19.03 -8.92
C GLY A 229 -8.49 20.33 -9.48
N GLU A 230 -9.22 21.45 -9.39
CA GLU A 230 -8.69 22.77 -9.74
C GLU A 230 -7.49 23.16 -8.88
N LEU A 231 -7.55 22.88 -7.57
CA LEU A 231 -6.46 23.16 -6.65
C LEU A 231 -5.21 22.35 -6.98
N VAL A 232 -5.35 21.05 -7.28
CA VAL A 232 -4.26 20.16 -7.72
C VAL A 232 -3.57 20.73 -8.95
N VAL A 233 -4.33 21.20 -9.95
CA VAL A 233 -3.78 21.83 -11.16
C VAL A 233 -3.09 23.16 -10.83
N LYS A 234 -3.68 24.01 -10.00
CA LYS A 234 -3.06 25.28 -9.53
C LYS A 234 -1.75 25.04 -8.78
N LEU A 235 -1.70 23.97 -7.99
CA LEU A 235 -0.51 23.52 -7.27
C LEU A 235 0.52 22.84 -8.18
N LYS A 236 0.22 22.66 -9.47
CA LYS A 236 1.05 21.94 -10.45
C LYS A 236 1.41 20.52 -9.99
N ALA A 237 0.48 19.88 -9.29
CA ALA A 237 0.56 18.46 -8.97
C ALA A 237 0.16 17.64 -10.19
N ARG A 238 0.82 16.50 -10.39
CA ARG A 238 0.61 15.61 -11.54
C ARG A 238 -0.18 14.36 -11.22
N ARG A 239 -0.33 14.05 -9.94
CA ARG A 239 -1.06 12.88 -9.45
C ARG A 239 -2.09 13.29 -8.41
N MET A 240 -3.22 12.59 -8.42
CA MET A 240 -4.24 12.71 -7.38
C MET A 240 -4.71 11.31 -7.00
N ILE A 241 -4.75 11.01 -5.71
CA ILE A 241 -5.31 9.77 -5.19
C ILE A 241 -6.46 10.15 -4.29
N VAL A 242 -7.64 9.64 -4.62
CA VAL A 242 -8.82 9.72 -3.77
C VAL A 242 -9.01 8.35 -3.15
N THR A 243 -9.21 8.31 -1.84
CA THR A 243 -9.57 7.10 -1.11
C THR A 243 -10.83 7.34 -0.31
N ASN A 244 -11.71 6.35 -0.18
CA ASN A 244 -12.77 6.45 0.81
C ASN A 244 -12.19 6.40 2.22
N VAL A 245 -12.87 7.09 3.13
CA VAL A 245 -12.64 6.97 4.55
C VAL A 245 -12.91 5.54 5.03
N LEU A 246 -11.97 4.97 5.78
CA LEU A 246 -12.24 3.81 6.64
C LEU A 246 -12.57 4.35 8.04
N PRO A 247 -13.77 4.12 8.58
CA PRO A 247 -14.11 4.61 9.91
C PRO A 247 -13.26 3.96 11.00
N TYR A 248 -12.58 4.77 11.81
CA TYR A 248 -11.79 4.32 12.97
C TYR A 248 -12.43 4.69 14.31
N ASN A 249 -13.47 5.52 14.30
CA ASN A 249 -14.28 5.85 15.47
C ASN A 249 -15.77 5.85 15.10
N GLU A 250 -16.63 5.84 16.11
CA GLU A 250 -18.09 5.80 15.96
C GLU A 250 -18.64 6.95 15.10
N ALA A 251 -18.13 8.17 15.29
CA ALA A 251 -18.59 9.37 14.58
C ALA A 251 -18.34 9.31 13.06
N MET A 252 -17.40 8.48 12.60
CA MET A 252 -17.08 8.33 11.19
C MET A 252 -17.96 7.31 10.45
N LYS A 253 -18.79 6.52 11.14
CA LYS A 253 -19.62 5.49 10.49
C LYS A 253 -20.52 6.07 9.41
N GLU A 254 -21.08 7.24 9.67
CA GLU A 254 -22.00 7.93 8.75
C GLU A 254 -21.27 8.66 7.60
N GLN A 255 -19.93 8.70 7.64
CA GLN A 255 -19.10 9.44 6.69
C GLN A 255 -18.64 8.60 5.49
N ILE A 256 -18.97 7.31 5.47
CA ILE A 256 -18.61 6.40 4.36
C ILE A 256 -19.29 6.83 3.06
N LEU A 257 -18.68 6.54 1.91
CA LEU A 257 -19.26 6.84 0.59
C LEU A 257 -19.57 5.57 -0.20
N TYR A 258 -19.19 4.41 0.32
CA TYR A 258 -19.25 3.13 -0.37
C TYR A 258 -20.61 2.39 -0.23
N ASP A 259 -21.66 3.17 0.05
CA ASP A 259 -23.08 2.85 0.05
C ASP A 259 -23.84 3.58 -1.08
N MET A 260 -23.14 4.36 -1.92
CA MET A 260 -23.70 5.22 -2.97
C MET A 260 -23.51 4.62 -4.37
N GLU A 261 -24.13 5.21 -5.40
CA GLU A 261 -23.84 4.86 -6.80
C GLU A 261 -22.65 5.67 -7.33
N ASP A 262 -21.77 5.07 -8.14
CA ASP A 262 -20.59 5.76 -8.69
C ASP A 262 -20.97 6.96 -9.60
N THR A 263 -22.18 6.96 -10.16
CA THR A 263 -22.72 8.06 -10.99
C THR A 263 -23.08 9.30 -10.20
N GLU A 264 -23.17 9.22 -8.87
CA GLU A 264 -23.47 10.35 -7.99
C GLU A 264 -22.22 11.21 -7.73
N ILE A 265 -21.03 10.73 -8.12
CA ILE A 265 -19.85 11.58 -8.19
C ILE A 265 -20.06 12.53 -9.38
N PRO A 266 -19.94 13.86 -9.19
CA PRO A 266 -19.97 14.81 -10.29
C PRO A 266 -18.85 14.47 -11.30
N PHE A 267 -19.17 13.74 -12.37
CA PHE A 267 -18.20 13.18 -13.33
C PHE A 267 -17.99 14.04 -14.58
N ASP A 268 -18.44 15.30 -14.57
CA ASP A 268 -18.37 16.20 -15.71
C ASP A 268 -16.97 16.86 -15.90
N TYR A 269 -15.89 16.16 -15.53
CA TYR A 269 -14.52 16.72 -15.44
C TYR A 269 -13.50 16.03 -16.36
N GLN A 270 -13.96 15.51 -17.51
CA GLN A 270 -13.09 14.81 -18.46
C GLN A 270 -11.87 15.66 -18.88
N SER A 271 -11.95 16.99 -18.89
CA SER A 271 -10.85 17.87 -19.33
C SER A 271 -9.74 18.10 -18.30
N LEU A 272 -10.07 18.27 -17.02
CA LEU A 272 -9.09 18.47 -15.93
C LEU A 272 -8.40 17.15 -15.53
N LEU A 273 -9.15 16.05 -15.53
CA LEU A 273 -8.63 14.71 -15.24
C LEU A 273 -7.68 14.18 -16.34
N LEU A 274 -7.70 14.72 -17.55
CA LEU A 274 -6.71 14.38 -18.58
C LEU A 274 -5.32 14.98 -18.31
N MET A 275 -5.23 16.05 -17.50
CA MET A 275 -3.96 16.70 -17.14
C MET A 275 -3.28 16.08 -15.91
N ILE A 276 -4.01 15.30 -15.12
CA ILE A 276 -3.55 14.69 -13.87
C ILE A 276 -3.79 13.18 -13.89
N GLN A 277 -2.82 12.39 -13.43
CA GLN A 277 -3.04 10.96 -13.23
C GLN A 277 -3.85 10.75 -11.95
N ALA A 278 -5.17 10.66 -12.09
CA ALA A 278 -6.10 10.45 -10.97
C ALA A 278 -6.39 8.96 -10.73
N GLN A 279 -6.35 8.55 -9.46
CA GLN A 279 -6.86 7.26 -8.99
C GLN A 279 -8.09 7.52 -8.12
N LEU A 280 -9.22 6.92 -8.50
CA LEU A 280 -10.49 7.03 -7.77
C LEU A 280 -10.89 5.66 -7.19
N PRO A 281 -11.52 5.63 -6.00
CA PRO A 281 -12.03 4.40 -5.41
C PRO A 281 -13.42 4.08 -5.98
N TYR A 282 -13.90 2.86 -5.74
CA TYR A 282 -15.32 2.54 -5.93
C TYR A 282 -16.16 3.07 -4.77
N MET A 283 -17.32 3.64 -5.10
CA MET A 283 -18.35 4.09 -4.15
C MET A 283 -19.43 3.02 -3.93
N LYS A 284 -19.25 1.84 -4.52
CA LYS A 284 -20.13 0.70 -4.29
C LYS A 284 -19.33 -0.58 -4.28
N LEU A 285 -19.80 -1.53 -3.48
CA LEU A 285 -19.24 -2.87 -3.49
C LEU A 285 -19.44 -3.53 -4.86
N ARG A 286 -18.36 -4.09 -5.40
CA ARG A 286 -18.36 -4.87 -6.66
C ARG A 286 -17.88 -6.30 -6.41
N THR A 287 -18.30 -7.21 -7.29
CA THR A 287 -17.89 -8.62 -7.24
C THR A 287 -16.40 -8.80 -7.54
N ASP A 288 -15.84 -7.94 -8.41
CA ASP A 288 -14.43 -7.98 -8.74
C ASP A 288 -13.55 -7.69 -7.52
N ARG A 289 -12.52 -8.51 -7.34
CA ARG A 289 -11.54 -8.36 -6.27
C ARG A 289 -10.15 -8.17 -6.88
N TYR A 290 -9.40 -7.22 -6.33
CA TYR A 290 -8.07 -6.84 -6.78
C TYR A 290 -7.24 -6.33 -5.59
N CYS A 291 -6.18 -7.06 -5.22
CA CYS A 291 -5.28 -6.62 -4.14
C CYS A 291 -4.01 -5.98 -4.73
N LYS A 292 -3.94 -4.64 -4.65
CA LYS A 292 -2.81 -3.86 -5.16
C LYS A 292 -1.46 -4.31 -4.58
N PHE A 293 -1.39 -4.64 -3.29
CA PHE A 293 -0.14 -5.09 -2.66
C PHE A 293 0.40 -6.39 -3.27
N ILE A 294 -0.48 -7.32 -3.67
CA ILE A 294 -0.07 -8.57 -4.31
C ILE A 294 0.34 -8.33 -5.77
N GLU A 295 -0.44 -7.55 -6.50
CA GLU A 295 -0.22 -7.30 -7.94
C GLU A 295 1.02 -6.43 -8.21
N ASP A 296 1.23 -5.42 -7.36
CA ASP A 296 2.42 -4.58 -7.40
C ASP A 296 3.65 -5.28 -6.80
N LYS A 297 3.48 -6.47 -6.19
CA LYS A 297 4.54 -7.21 -5.48
C LYS A 297 5.21 -6.35 -4.42
N SER A 298 4.36 -5.87 -3.52
CA SER A 298 4.72 -4.95 -2.47
C SER A 298 4.99 -5.67 -1.16
N MET A 299 5.90 -5.11 -0.39
CA MET A 299 6.21 -5.52 0.98
C MET A 299 6.18 -4.29 1.88
N VAL A 300 5.74 -4.44 3.13
CA VAL A 300 5.65 -3.33 4.09
C VAL A 300 6.48 -3.64 5.32
N ILE A 301 7.27 -2.67 5.79
CA ILE A 301 8.10 -2.78 6.99
C ILE A 301 7.70 -1.68 7.97
N ASN A 302 7.34 -2.05 9.20
CA ASN A 302 7.03 -1.06 10.23
C ASN A 302 8.30 -0.48 10.88
N HIS A 303 8.13 0.54 11.73
CA HIS A 303 9.25 1.20 12.42
C HIS A 303 10.11 0.26 13.30
N ARG A 304 9.61 -0.93 13.68
CA ARG A 304 10.34 -1.93 14.47
C ARG A 304 11.15 -2.92 13.62
N GLY A 305 11.01 -2.87 12.29
CA GLY A 305 11.62 -3.82 11.38
C GLY A 305 10.77 -5.06 11.08
N LEU A 306 9.54 -5.14 11.60
CA LEU A 306 8.64 -6.26 11.34
C LEU A 306 8.03 -6.12 9.94
N VAL A 307 8.00 -7.22 9.20
CA VAL A 307 7.54 -7.27 7.81
C VAL A 307 6.11 -7.75 7.74
N SER A 308 5.23 -6.93 7.18
CA SER A 308 3.82 -7.22 6.93
C SER A 308 3.51 -7.22 5.43
N PRO A 309 2.46 -7.96 5.00
CA PRO A 309 2.10 -8.01 3.59
C PRO A 309 1.46 -6.72 3.06
N CYS A 310 0.87 -5.89 3.93
CA CYS A 310 0.21 -4.64 3.56
C CYS A 310 0.05 -3.70 4.77
N TYR A 311 -0.30 -2.43 4.51
CA TYR A 311 -0.55 -1.44 5.56
C TYR A 311 -1.66 -1.83 6.53
N ALA A 312 -2.74 -2.44 6.03
CA ALA A 312 -3.89 -2.85 6.84
C ALA A 312 -3.54 -3.91 7.89
N LEU A 313 -2.44 -4.67 7.70
CA LEU A 313 -2.02 -5.73 8.62
C LEU A 313 -0.75 -5.35 9.40
N MET A 314 -0.36 -4.07 9.37
CA MET A 314 0.89 -3.61 9.96
C MET A 314 0.79 -3.31 11.46
N HIS A 315 -0.40 -2.90 11.94
CA HIS A 315 -0.64 -2.46 13.33
C HIS A 315 -1.94 -3.02 13.88
N SER A 316 -2.12 -2.92 15.21
CA SER A 316 -3.40 -3.23 15.83
C SER A 316 -4.28 -1.98 15.94
N TYR A 317 -5.50 -2.08 15.43
CA TYR A 317 -6.47 -0.99 15.48
C TYR A 317 -7.90 -1.50 15.40
N ARG A 318 -8.85 -0.68 15.83
CA ARG A 318 -10.28 -0.93 15.60
C ARG A 318 -10.78 -0.11 14.42
N CYS A 319 -11.60 -0.71 13.56
CA CYS A 319 -12.30 0.01 12.51
C CYS A 319 -13.78 -0.38 12.46
N PHE A 320 -14.53 0.27 11.58
CA PHE A 320 -15.91 -0.12 11.28
C PHE A 320 -16.11 -0.37 9.80
N ILE A 321 -16.65 -1.53 9.48
CA ILE A 321 -16.99 -1.92 8.11
C ILE A 321 -18.52 -2.00 8.04
N TYR A 322 -19.13 -1.15 7.22
CA TYR A 322 -20.60 -0.99 7.14
C TYR A 322 -21.25 -0.87 8.54
N GLY A 323 -20.65 -0.05 9.41
CA GLY A 323 -21.13 0.21 10.78
C GLY A 323 -20.76 -0.84 11.83
N ARG A 324 -20.34 -2.05 11.42
CA ARG A 324 -19.93 -3.13 12.33
C ARG A 324 -18.49 -2.95 12.79
N ALA A 325 -18.27 -3.05 14.10
CA ALA A 325 -16.93 -2.96 14.67
C ALA A 325 -16.09 -4.18 14.26
N LYS A 326 -14.83 -3.93 13.93
CA LYS A 326 -13.84 -4.96 13.62
C LYS A 326 -12.51 -4.64 14.27
N GLU A 327 -11.94 -5.60 15.00
CA GLU A 327 -10.59 -5.51 15.52
C GLU A 327 -9.60 -6.05 14.50
N ILE A 328 -8.61 -5.25 14.14
CA ILE A 328 -7.50 -5.67 13.29
C ILE A 328 -6.29 -5.92 14.17
N ARG A 329 -5.73 -7.12 14.04
CA ARG A 329 -4.45 -7.51 14.61
C ARG A 329 -3.37 -7.50 13.53
N PRO A 330 -2.13 -7.13 13.90
CA PRO A 330 -1.05 -7.17 12.95
C PRO A 330 -0.73 -8.60 12.53
N PHE A 331 -0.27 -8.76 11.30
CA PHE A 331 0.23 -10.02 10.79
C PHE A 331 1.63 -9.81 10.20
N TYR A 332 2.61 -10.44 10.84
CA TYR A 332 4.02 -10.34 10.49
C TYR A 332 4.50 -11.66 9.89
N LEU A 333 5.25 -11.55 8.81
CA LEU A 333 5.82 -12.68 8.06
C LEU A 333 7.35 -12.75 8.17
N GLY A 334 7.96 -11.83 8.92
CA GLY A 334 9.40 -11.82 9.20
C GLY A 334 9.83 -10.56 9.97
N ASP A 335 11.11 -10.53 10.34
CA ASP A 335 11.77 -9.38 10.98
C ASP A 335 13.13 -9.15 10.29
N VAL A 336 13.36 -7.92 9.80
CA VAL A 336 14.61 -7.55 9.11
C VAL A 336 15.86 -7.63 10.00
N LYS A 337 15.67 -7.59 11.32
CA LYS A 337 16.77 -7.78 12.27
C LYS A 337 17.28 -9.22 12.26
N GLU A 338 16.44 -10.18 11.88
CA GLU A 338 16.77 -11.61 11.91
C GLU A 338 17.07 -12.17 10.52
N GLN A 339 16.38 -11.67 9.49
CA GLN A 339 16.42 -12.23 8.13
C GLN A 339 16.55 -11.14 7.07
N TYR A 340 17.10 -11.48 5.91
CA TYR A 340 17.10 -10.56 4.77
C TYR A 340 15.73 -10.55 4.07
N LEU A 341 15.39 -9.45 3.40
CA LEU A 341 14.07 -9.29 2.77
C LEU A 341 13.76 -10.32 1.67
N ASP A 342 14.76 -10.81 0.94
CA ASP A 342 14.60 -11.88 -0.04
C ASP A 342 14.22 -13.22 0.61
N GLU A 343 14.81 -13.51 1.78
CA GLU A 343 14.51 -14.71 2.55
C GLU A 343 13.07 -14.65 3.07
N ILE A 344 12.68 -13.52 3.66
CA ILE A 344 11.30 -13.27 4.13
C ILE A 344 10.30 -13.40 2.98
N TRP A 345 10.57 -12.79 1.82
CA TRP A 345 9.66 -12.83 0.67
C TRP A 345 9.48 -14.22 0.06
N THR A 346 10.54 -15.04 0.10
CA THR A 346 10.57 -16.40 -0.46
C THR A 346 10.27 -17.49 0.56
N ASP A 347 9.92 -17.09 1.79
CA ASP A 347 9.43 -17.98 2.83
C ASP A 347 8.10 -18.63 2.41
N PRO A 348 7.90 -19.94 2.68
CA PRO A 348 6.65 -20.62 2.36
C PRO A 348 5.39 -19.97 2.93
N ALA A 349 5.43 -19.41 4.14
CA ALA A 349 4.27 -18.75 4.74
C ALA A 349 3.88 -17.49 3.95
N TYR A 350 4.86 -16.67 3.55
CA TYR A 350 4.60 -15.47 2.75
C TYR A 350 4.13 -15.84 1.33
N ILE A 351 4.75 -16.83 0.68
CA ILE A 351 4.30 -17.31 -0.63
C ILE A 351 2.85 -17.82 -0.55
N ASN A 352 2.52 -18.62 0.46
CA ASN A 352 1.17 -19.14 0.65
C ASN A 352 0.15 -18.03 0.85
N PHE A 353 0.47 -17.03 1.69
CA PHE A 353 -0.36 -15.83 1.86
C PHE A 353 -0.61 -15.13 0.51
N ARG A 354 0.46 -14.84 -0.25
CA ARG A 354 0.34 -14.15 -1.55
C ARG A 354 -0.52 -14.94 -2.54
N VAL A 355 -0.39 -16.26 -2.57
CA VAL A 355 -1.19 -17.13 -3.45
C VAL A 355 -2.65 -17.19 -2.99
N ALA A 356 -2.92 -17.28 -1.69
CA ALA A 356 -4.28 -17.26 -1.16
C ALA A 356 -4.99 -15.95 -1.52
N VAL A 357 -4.32 -14.81 -1.34
CA VAL A 357 -4.89 -13.50 -1.68
C VAL A 357 -5.04 -13.30 -3.18
N LYS A 358 -4.04 -13.69 -3.98
CA LYS A 358 -4.09 -13.57 -5.45
C LYS A 358 -5.27 -14.32 -6.08
N ASN A 359 -5.58 -15.50 -5.55
CA ASN A 359 -6.69 -16.32 -6.03
C ASN A 359 -7.98 -16.07 -5.23
N PHE A 360 -7.97 -15.09 -4.33
CA PHE A 360 -9.07 -14.75 -3.45
C PHE A 360 -9.70 -15.98 -2.77
N ARG A 361 -8.84 -16.86 -2.23
CA ARG A 361 -9.20 -18.08 -1.51
C ARG A 361 -9.73 -17.79 -0.10
N PHE A 362 -10.60 -16.80 0.01
CA PHE A 362 -11.28 -16.40 1.23
C PHE A 362 -12.72 -16.00 0.90
N PRO A 363 -13.65 -16.14 1.86
CA PRO A 363 -15.05 -15.84 1.65
C PRO A 363 -15.25 -14.35 1.36
N SER A 364 -16.39 -14.05 0.78
CA SER A 364 -16.84 -12.69 0.51
C SER A 364 -17.65 -12.22 1.72
N CYS A 365 -17.00 -11.70 2.76
CA CYS A 365 -17.71 -11.34 3.99
C CYS A 365 -18.55 -10.06 3.83
N THR A 366 -18.09 -9.10 3.02
CA THR A 366 -18.73 -7.80 2.81
C THR A 366 -20.18 -7.86 2.29
N ASP A 367 -20.56 -8.96 1.63
CA ASP A 367 -21.90 -9.22 1.07
C ASP A 367 -22.49 -10.55 1.55
N CYS A 368 -21.95 -11.12 2.64
CA CYS A 368 -22.44 -12.37 3.21
C CYS A 368 -23.79 -12.15 3.92
N LYS A 369 -24.80 -12.96 3.56
CA LYS A 369 -26.14 -12.91 4.18
C LYS A 369 -26.15 -13.30 5.67
N PHE A 370 -25.12 -13.98 6.13
CA PHE A 370 -24.98 -14.43 7.52
C PHE A 370 -23.98 -13.57 8.30
N LEU A 371 -23.57 -12.42 7.76
CA LEU A 371 -22.61 -11.54 8.42
C LEU A 371 -23.15 -11.05 9.77
N GLU A 372 -24.44 -10.73 9.84
CA GLU A 372 -25.14 -10.42 11.08
C GLU A 372 -25.17 -11.67 11.98
N GLY A 373 -24.30 -11.68 13.00
CA GLY A 373 -24.12 -12.79 13.94
C GLY A 373 -22.88 -13.66 13.69
N CYS A 374 -22.09 -13.40 12.65
CA CYS A 374 -20.84 -14.11 12.40
C CYS A 374 -19.70 -13.53 13.24
N THR A 375 -19.35 -14.19 14.34
CA THR A 375 -18.25 -13.77 15.22
C THR A 375 -16.87 -13.84 14.55
N MET A 376 -16.68 -14.68 13.52
CA MET A 376 -15.43 -14.76 12.74
C MET A 376 -15.16 -13.48 11.94
N ALA A 377 -16.16 -12.60 11.77
CA ALA A 377 -15.98 -11.33 11.12
C ALA A 377 -15.56 -10.21 12.08
N ASP A 378 -15.62 -10.43 13.40
CA ASP A 378 -15.33 -9.41 14.43
C ASP A 378 -13.83 -9.07 14.51
N ASP A 379 -12.97 -9.96 14.02
CA ASP A 379 -11.55 -9.69 13.85
C ASP A 379 -11.00 -10.21 12.51
N ASN A 380 -9.69 -10.15 12.33
CA ASN A 380 -8.99 -10.67 11.16
C ASN A 380 -8.16 -11.94 11.46
N GLU A 381 -8.37 -12.62 12.58
CA GLU A 381 -7.56 -13.79 12.96
C GLU A 381 -7.89 -14.99 12.07
N MET A 382 -9.18 -15.23 11.78
CA MET A 382 -9.59 -16.37 10.97
C MET A 382 -10.90 -16.11 10.22
N ASP A 383 -11.05 -16.67 9.01
CA ASP A 383 -12.34 -16.73 8.31
C ASP A 383 -12.99 -18.11 8.36
N CYS A 384 -14.23 -18.23 7.89
CA CYS A 384 -14.97 -19.50 7.89
C CYS A 384 -14.42 -20.57 6.93
N TRP A 385 -13.41 -20.24 6.11
CA TRP A 385 -12.69 -21.19 5.27
C TRP A 385 -11.35 -21.59 5.89
N GLY A 386 -11.01 -21.06 7.08
CA GLY A 386 -9.81 -21.40 7.83
C GLY A 386 -8.57 -20.61 7.44
N ASN A 387 -8.69 -19.50 6.69
CA ASN A 387 -7.52 -18.67 6.39
C ASN A 387 -7.18 -17.76 7.56
N SER A 388 -5.87 -17.57 7.79
CA SER A 388 -5.32 -16.65 8.79
C SER A 388 -4.12 -15.90 8.20
N PRO A 389 -4.08 -14.56 8.25
CA PRO A 389 -5.17 -13.67 8.66
C PRO A 389 -6.27 -13.62 7.60
N SER A 390 -7.47 -13.26 8.03
CA SER A 390 -8.62 -13.10 7.13
C SER A 390 -8.52 -11.81 6.31
N CYS A 391 -8.50 -11.96 4.99
CA CYS A 391 -8.69 -10.86 4.03
C CYS A 391 -10.15 -10.77 3.53
N ALA A 392 -11.07 -11.54 4.11
CA ALA A 392 -12.43 -11.76 3.62
C ALA A 392 -13.31 -10.50 3.55
N GLU A 393 -12.95 -9.49 4.34
CA GLU A 393 -13.66 -8.22 4.43
C GLU A 393 -12.79 -7.00 4.05
N CYS A 394 -11.70 -7.24 3.31
CA CYS A 394 -10.71 -6.22 2.99
C CYS A 394 -11.25 -5.20 1.96
N LEU A 395 -11.50 -3.96 2.40
CA LEU A 395 -11.98 -2.88 1.52
C LEU A 395 -10.93 -2.44 0.46
N TRP A 396 -9.63 -2.61 0.72
CA TRP A 396 -8.59 -2.40 -0.29
C TRP A 396 -8.71 -3.41 -1.44
N SER A 397 -8.98 -4.67 -1.12
CA SER A 397 -9.18 -5.70 -2.15
C SER A 397 -10.43 -5.48 -2.99
N ARG A 398 -11.36 -4.65 -2.50
CA ARG A 398 -12.57 -4.19 -3.19
C ARG A 398 -12.37 -2.88 -3.95
N GLN A 399 -11.16 -2.29 -3.89
CA GLN A 399 -10.87 -0.97 -4.45
C GLN A 399 -11.76 0.16 -3.88
N ILE A 400 -12.34 -0.06 -2.70
CA ILE A 400 -13.08 0.96 -1.95
C ILE A 400 -12.10 1.89 -1.23
N VAL A 401 -11.00 1.35 -0.70
CA VAL A 401 -9.91 2.12 -0.10
C VAL A 401 -8.70 2.05 -1.03
N ALA A 402 -8.05 3.19 -1.26
CA ALA A 402 -6.89 3.34 -2.12
C ALA A 402 -5.64 3.69 -1.30
N CYS A 403 -4.47 3.24 -1.77
CA CYS A 403 -3.16 3.65 -1.25
C CYS A 403 -2.19 3.98 -2.41
N PRO A 404 -1.20 4.86 -2.18
CA PRO A 404 -0.18 5.28 -3.15
C PRO A 404 0.81 4.21 -3.61
#